data_AF-A0A850BE43-F1
#
_entry.id   AF-A0A850BE43-F1
#
_cell.length_a   1.000
_cell.length_b   1.000
_cell.length_c   1.000
_cell.angle_alpha   90.00
_cell.angle_beta   90.00
_cell.angle_gamma   90.00
#
_symmetry.space_group_name_H-M   'P 1'
#
loop_
_entity.id
_entity.type
_entity.pdbx_description
1 polymer ?
#
loop_
_entity_poly.entity_id
_entity_poly.type
_entity_poly.pdbx_seq_one_letter_code
_entity_poly.pdbx_strand_id
1 'polypeptide(L)'
;MDSLIQASPKRWLRFVGAAIEDAYPMSPIFARAVDDRTRLLKIADYCDRARANGLRTDAEILGFVFLMHEIAPHFDQHPHIRAVLDGEGEPMGARWERLFQPRDEALERAFAEIEMGGGARPDIDWHIERCGSAEEAFPATHKDPRFLQCFLRIKARHVALGGERDG
;
A
#
# COMPACT_ATOMS: atom_id res chain seq x y z
N MET A 1 21.69 7.12 -11.84
CA MET A 1 20.85 8.05 -11.06
C MET A 1 20.61 7.33 -9.74
N ASP A 2 21.31 7.73 -8.69
CA ASP A 2 21.27 7.02 -7.40
C ASP A 2 19.87 7.14 -6.79
N SER A 3 19.22 6.00 -6.56
CA SER A 3 17.87 5.94 -5.99
C SER A 3 17.87 6.56 -4.58
N LEU A 4 16.90 7.45 -4.31
CA LEU A 4 16.74 8.06 -2.99
C LEU A 4 16.43 7.01 -1.91
N ILE A 5 15.82 5.89 -2.31
CA ILE A 5 15.58 4.71 -1.46
C ILE A 5 16.90 4.14 -0.93
N GLN A 6 17.95 4.10 -1.75
CA GLN A 6 19.25 3.54 -1.38
C GLN A 6 20.09 4.51 -0.53
N ALA A 7 19.92 5.82 -0.75
CA ALA A 7 20.71 6.84 -0.06
C ALA A 7 20.21 7.17 1.35
N SER A 8 18.89 7.18 1.60
CA SER A 8 18.34 7.40 2.95
C SER A 8 16.84 7.04 3.04
N PRO A 9 16.49 5.91 3.68
CA PRO A 9 15.09 5.49 3.83
C PRO A 9 14.21 6.55 4.48
N LYS A 10 14.70 7.24 5.52
CA LYS A 10 13.94 8.29 6.21
C LYS A 10 13.71 9.52 5.32
N ARG A 11 14.68 9.88 4.49
CA ARG A 11 14.53 10.98 3.52
C ARG A 11 13.54 10.63 2.42
N TRP A 12 13.59 9.39 1.93
CA TRP A 12 12.61 8.87 0.97
C TRP A 12 11.18 8.92 1.53
N LEU A 13 10.93 8.43 2.75
CA LEU A 13 9.59 8.46 3.33
C LEU A 13 9.04 9.88 3.51
N ARG A 14 9.91 10.84 3.89
CA ARG A 14 9.51 12.25 3.96
C ARG A 14 9.20 12.84 2.59
N PHE A 15 9.98 12.48 1.56
CA PHE A 15 9.72 12.89 0.20
C PHE A 15 8.37 12.35 -0.29
N VAL A 16 8.09 11.06 -0.08
CA VAL A 16 6.80 10.45 -0.43
C VAL A 16 5.67 11.14 0.34
N GLY A 17 5.84 11.42 1.64
CA GLY A 17 4.86 12.16 2.42
C GLY A 17 4.55 13.54 1.82
N ALA A 18 5.57 14.34 1.52
CA ALA A 18 5.37 15.65 0.89
C ALA A 18 4.68 15.54 -0.48
N ALA A 19 5.02 14.51 -1.27
CA ALA A 19 4.40 14.28 -2.57
C ALA A 19 2.91 13.89 -2.46
N ILE A 20 2.53 13.09 -1.46
CA ILE A 20 1.12 12.77 -1.22
C ILE A 20 0.39 14.02 -0.68
N GLU A 21 1.01 14.81 0.19
CA GLU A 21 0.39 16.04 0.74
C GLU A 21 0.08 17.05 -0.36
N ASP A 22 1.00 17.21 -1.31
CA ASP A 22 0.84 18.09 -2.47
C ASP A 22 -0.27 17.60 -3.43
N ALA A 23 -0.27 16.30 -3.76
CA ALA A 23 -1.22 15.72 -4.72
C ALA A 23 -2.62 15.45 -4.11
N TYR A 24 -2.68 15.11 -2.82
CA TYR A 24 -3.89 14.70 -2.10
C TYR A 24 -3.95 15.37 -0.71
N PRO A 25 -4.09 16.71 -0.64
CA PRO A 25 -4.07 17.46 0.63
C PRO A 25 -5.19 17.08 1.59
N MET A 26 -6.29 16.52 1.06
CA MET A 26 -7.44 16.03 1.85
C MET A 26 -7.30 14.57 2.28
N SER A 27 -6.18 13.91 1.99
CA SER A 27 -5.95 12.53 2.39
C SER A 27 -6.04 12.39 3.91
N PRO A 28 -6.76 11.38 4.45
CA PRO A 28 -6.94 11.20 5.89
C PRO A 28 -5.63 11.07 6.68
N ILE A 29 -4.52 10.71 6.03
CA ILE A 29 -3.22 10.64 6.69
C ILE A 29 -2.71 12.02 7.13
N PHE A 30 -3.16 13.12 6.52
CA PHE A 30 -2.79 14.49 6.90
C PHE A 30 -3.83 15.19 7.77
N ALA A 31 -4.87 14.46 8.22
CA ALA A 31 -5.79 15.01 9.19
C ALA A 31 -5.03 15.45 10.45
N ARG A 32 -5.42 16.58 11.05
CA ARG A 32 -4.73 17.18 12.22
C ARG A 32 -4.55 16.22 13.40
N ALA A 33 -5.42 15.23 13.52
CA ALA A 33 -5.36 14.21 14.57
C ALA A 33 -4.24 13.18 14.37
N VAL A 34 -3.62 13.12 13.18
CA VAL A 34 -2.56 12.16 12.85
C VAL A 34 -1.19 12.82 13.05
N ASP A 35 -0.45 12.35 14.05
CA ASP A 35 0.90 12.83 14.34
C ASP A 35 1.91 12.42 13.25
N ASP A 36 3.08 13.08 13.24
CA ASP A 36 4.13 12.88 12.24
C ASP A 36 4.70 11.45 12.23
N ARG A 37 4.76 10.78 13.39
CA ARG A 37 5.26 9.40 13.51
C ARG A 37 4.26 8.46 12.85
N THR A 38 2.98 8.58 13.18
CA THR A 38 1.89 7.81 12.57
C THR A 38 1.82 8.03 11.06
N ARG A 39 2.00 9.28 10.59
CA ARG A 39 2.11 9.58 9.15
C ARG A 39 3.25 8.83 8.47
N LEU A 40 4.46 8.92 9.02
CA LEU A 40 5.63 8.26 8.45
C LEU A 40 5.50 6.73 8.41
N LEU A 41 4.81 6.14 9.39
CA LEU A 41 4.53 4.71 9.42
C LEU A 41 3.57 4.29 8.31
N LYS A 42 2.46 5.02 8.14
CA LYS A 42 1.51 4.76 7.05
C LYS A 42 2.20 4.86 5.67
N ILE A 43 3.02 5.89 5.48
CA ILE A 43 3.79 6.06 4.24
C ILE A 43 4.78 4.89 4.03
N ALA A 44 5.42 4.42 5.09
CA ALA A 44 6.32 3.27 5.03
C ALA A 44 5.58 2.00 4.63
N ASP A 45 4.37 1.81 5.13
CA ASP A 45 3.54 0.64 4.84
C ASP A 45 3.04 0.65 3.38
N TYR A 46 2.66 1.81 2.83
CA TYR A 46 2.36 1.93 1.40
C TYR A 46 3.57 1.56 0.54
N CYS A 47 4.76 2.05 0.91
CA CYS A 47 5.99 1.72 0.20
C CYS A 47 6.34 0.23 0.31
N ASP A 48 6.10 -0.41 1.47
CA ASP A 48 6.35 -1.83 1.65
C ASP A 48 5.37 -2.70 0.86
N ARG A 49 4.11 -2.28 0.72
CA ARG A 49 3.13 -2.95 -0.14
C ARG A 49 3.47 -2.83 -1.62
N ALA A 50 3.95 -1.66 -2.06
CA ALA A 50 4.48 -1.50 -3.41
C ALA A 50 5.63 -2.49 -3.67
N ARG A 51 6.56 -2.62 -2.71
CA ARG A 51 7.68 -3.58 -2.81
C ARG A 51 7.24 -5.04 -2.74
N ALA A 52 6.22 -5.37 -1.94
CA ALA A 52 5.65 -6.72 -1.91
C ALA A 52 5.07 -7.08 -3.28
N ASN A 53 4.46 -6.11 -3.95
CA ASN A 53 4.05 -6.16 -5.35
C ASN A 53 5.22 -6.01 -6.33
N GLY A 54 6.46 -6.36 -5.97
CA GLY A 54 7.56 -6.44 -6.93
C GLY A 54 8.08 -5.11 -7.51
N LEU A 55 7.51 -3.96 -7.12
CA LEU A 55 7.96 -2.63 -7.57
C LEU A 55 9.28 -2.26 -6.88
N ARG A 56 10.21 -1.66 -7.63
CA ARG A 56 11.61 -1.49 -7.15
C ARG A 56 12.13 -0.08 -7.31
N THR A 57 11.65 0.65 -8.31
CA THR A 57 12.09 2.02 -8.55
C THR A 57 11.27 3.02 -7.73
N ASP A 58 11.87 4.17 -7.44
CA ASP A 58 11.23 5.30 -6.76
C ASP A 58 9.92 5.70 -7.46
N ALA A 59 9.92 5.74 -8.80
CA ALA A 59 8.76 6.11 -9.61
C ALA A 59 7.62 5.08 -9.53
N GLU A 60 7.94 3.78 -9.65
CA GLU A 60 6.93 2.71 -9.52
C GLU A 60 6.28 2.71 -8.14
N ILE A 61 7.10 2.84 -7.08
CA ILE A 61 6.59 2.87 -5.71
C ILE A 61 5.70 4.08 -5.50
N LEU A 62 6.12 5.27 -5.96
CA LEU A 62 5.32 6.48 -5.82
C LEU A 62 3.98 6.38 -6.57
N GLY A 63 3.99 5.85 -7.79
CA GLY A 63 2.78 5.61 -8.57
C GLY A 63 1.80 4.66 -7.87
N PHE A 64 2.31 3.57 -7.30
CA PHE A 64 1.50 2.65 -6.50
C PHE A 64 0.87 3.33 -5.27
N VAL A 65 1.65 4.16 -4.56
CA VAL A 65 1.14 4.91 -3.41
C VAL A 65 0.07 5.93 -3.84
N PHE A 66 0.24 6.60 -4.97
CA PHE A 66 -0.77 7.55 -5.46
C PHE A 66 -2.11 6.88 -5.77
N LEU A 67 -2.09 5.69 -6.37
CA LEU A 67 -3.33 4.92 -6.60
C LEU A 67 -4.04 4.51 -5.30
N MET A 68 -3.29 4.30 -4.21
CA MET A 68 -3.91 4.07 -2.89
C MET A 68 -4.73 5.26 -2.41
N HIS A 69 -4.38 6.48 -2.85
CA HIS A 69 -5.09 7.70 -2.51
C HIS A 69 -6.14 8.09 -3.53
N GLU A 70 -5.96 7.73 -4.80
CA GLU A 70 -6.88 8.02 -5.90
C GLU A 70 -8.07 7.05 -5.93
N ILE A 71 -7.81 5.76 -5.71
CA ILE A 71 -8.82 4.71 -5.86
C ILE A 71 -9.32 4.26 -4.50
N ALA A 72 -8.48 3.52 -3.77
CA ALA A 72 -8.69 3.21 -2.37
C ALA A 72 -7.41 2.65 -1.74
N PRO A 73 -7.25 2.76 -0.42
CA PRO A 73 -6.01 2.34 0.23
C PRO A 73 -5.76 0.83 0.21
N HIS A 74 -6.72 0.02 -0.25
CA HIS A 74 -6.66 -1.45 -0.30
C HIS A 74 -6.92 -2.03 -1.70
N PHE A 75 -6.79 -1.22 -2.76
CA PHE A 75 -7.10 -1.66 -4.13
C PHE A 75 -6.32 -2.93 -4.55
N ASP A 76 -5.04 -3.05 -4.18
CA ASP A 76 -4.15 -4.19 -4.50
C ASP A 76 -4.53 -5.50 -3.78
N GLN A 77 -5.51 -5.45 -2.88
CA GLN A 77 -6.09 -6.60 -2.19
C GLN A 77 -7.40 -7.08 -2.82
N HIS A 78 -7.96 -6.31 -3.77
CA HIS A 78 -9.16 -6.73 -4.48
C HIS A 78 -8.87 -8.00 -5.30
N PRO A 79 -9.72 -9.05 -5.24
CA PRO A 79 -9.42 -10.35 -5.85
C PRO A 79 -9.00 -10.28 -7.33
N HIS A 80 -9.70 -9.47 -8.13
CA HIS A 80 -9.39 -9.31 -9.56
C HIS A 80 -8.10 -8.55 -9.83
N ILE A 81 -7.83 -7.46 -9.08
CA ILE A 81 -6.58 -6.69 -9.20
C ILE A 81 -5.40 -7.54 -8.74
N ARG A 82 -5.59 -8.27 -7.64
CA ARG A 82 -4.61 -9.21 -7.09
C ARG A 82 -4.27 -10.30 -8.11
N ALA A 83 -5.26 -10.91 -8.76
CA ALA A 83 -5.04 -11.91 -9.79
C ALA A 83 -4.18 -11.39 -10.96
N VAL A 84 -4.35 -10.13 -11.36
CA VAL A 84 -3.51 -9.50 -12.38
C VAL A 84 -2.08 -9.31 -11.89
N LEU A 85 -1.92 -8.78 -10.68
CA LEU A 85 -0.61 -8.55 -10.06
C LEU A 85 0.13 -9.88 -9.75
N ASP A 86 -0.58 -10.98 -9.56
CA ASP A 86 -0.01 -12.31 -9.30
C ASP A 86 0.28 -13.12 -10.55
N GLY A 87 -0.19 -12.68 -11.73
CA GLY A 87 0.00 -13.37 -13.00
C GLY A 87 1.45 -13.87 -13.15
N GLU A 88 1.61 -15.17 -13.27
CA GLU A 88 2.93 -15.77 -13.51
C GLU A 88 3.30 -15.59 -15.00
N GLY A 89 4.60 -15.43 -15.28
CA GLY A 89 5.12 -15.32 -16.66
C GLY A 89 5.31 -13.90 -17.19
N GLU A 90 4.81 -12.87 -16.50
CA GLU A 90 4.99 -11.47 -16.89
C GLU A 90 5.88 -10.70 -15.88
N PRO A 91 6.79 -9.82 -16.36
CA PRO A 91 7.48 -8.86 -15.50
C PRO A 91 6.48 -8.00 -14.73
N MET A 92 6.84 -7.57 -13.51
CA MET A 92 5.92 -6.78 -12.68
C MET A 92 5.46 -5.49 -13.36
N GLY A 93 6.35 -4.79 -14.08
CA GLY A 93 5.98 -3.60 -14.85
C GLY A 93 4.86 -3.87 -15.87
N ALA A 94 4.91 -5.01 -16.57
CA ALA A 94 3.86 -5.39 -17.52
C ALA A 94 2.53 -5.71 -16.84
N ARG A 95 2.57 -6.40 -15.69
CA ARG A 95 1.36 -6.66 -14.87
C ARG A 95 0.74 -5.38 -14.33
N TRP A 96 1.61 -4.44 -13.94
CA TRP A 96 1.20 -3.13 -13.46
C TRP A 96 0.53 -2.31 -14.57
N GLU A 97 1.12 -2.26 -15.75
CA GLU A 97 0.52 -1.61 -16.93
C GLU A 97 -0.82 -2.24 -17.32
N ARG A 98 -0.96 -3.56 -17.14
CA ARG A 98 -2.20 -4.29 -17.45
C ARG A 98 -3.40 -3.84 -16.62
N LEU A 99 -3.18 -3.36 -15.39
CA LEU A 99 -4.26 -2.79 -14.56
C LEU A 99 -4.96 -1.61 -15.23
N PHE A 100 -4.29 -0.91 -16.16
CA PHE A 100 -4.81 0.29 -16.82
C PHE A 100 -5.17 0.07 -18.29
N GLN A 101 -5.17 -1.18 -18.75
CA GLN A 101 -5.55 -1.48 -20.13
C GLN A 101 -7.08 -1.43 -20.28
N PRO A 102 -7.63 -0.59 -21.20
CA PRO A 102 -9.06 -0.30 -21.30
C PRO A 102 -9.88 -1.41 -21.98
N ARG A 103 -9.61 -2.67 -21.65
CA ARG A 103 -10.22 -3.85 -22.29
C ARG A 103 -10.53 -5.00 -21.34
N ASP A 104 -10.30 -4.82 -20.04
CA ASP A 104 -10.59 -5.84 -19.04
C ASP A 104 -11.80 -5.40 -18.21
N GLU A 105 -13.00 -5.84 -18.65
CA GLU A 105 -14.25 -5.54 -17.97
C GLU A 105 -14.27 -6.02 -16.51
N ALA A 106 -13.49 -7.04 -16.15
CA ALA A 106 -13.41 -7.52 -14.77
C ALA A 106 -12.58 -6.57 -13.92
N LEU A 107 -11.51 -5.98 -14.47
CA LEU A 107 -10.77 -4.91 -13.81
C LEU A 107 -11.60 -3.63 -13.68
N GLU A 108 -12.33 -3.22 -14.73
CA GLU A 108 -13.19 -2.05 -14.66
C GLU A 108 -14.27 -2.20 -13.58
N ARG A 109 -14.91 -3.38 -13.50
CA ARG A 109 -15.85 -3.70 -12.41
C ARG A 109 -15.18 -3.69 -11.04
N ALA A 110 -13.99 -4.26 -10.91
CA ALA A 110 -13.24 -4.25 -9.66
C ALA A 110 -12.92 -2.83 -9.18
N PHE A 111 -12.48 -1.95 -10.07
CA PHE A 111 -12.25 -0.54 -9.73
C PHE A 111 -13.55 0.15 -9.34
N ALA A 112 -14.64 -0.06 -10.08
CA ALA A 112 -15.95 0.50 -9.73
C ALA A 112 -16.46 -0.02 -8.36
N GLU A 113 -16.25 -1.29 -8.03
CA GLU A 113 -16.61 -1.88 -6.73
C GLU A 113 -15.82 -1.25 -5.59
N ILE A 114 -14.53 -1.01 -5.80
CA ILE A 114 -13.65 -0.33 -4.85
C ILE A 114 -14.10 1.13 -4.64
N GLU A 115 -14.41 1.85 -5.72
CA GLU A 115 -14.88 3.24 -5.66
C GLU A 115 -16.26 3.35 -4.99
N MET A 116 -17.20 2.46 -5.34
CA MET A 116 -18.55 2.43 -4.75
C MET A 116 -18.57 1.95 -3.30
N GLY A 117 -17.64 1.05 -2.92
CA GLY A 117 -17.41 0.62 -1.53
C GLY A 117 -16.56 1.60 -0.71
N GLY A 118 -15.94 2.58 -1.38
CA GLY A 118 -14.93 3.51 -0.90
C GLY A 118 -15.46 4.80 -0.28
N GLY A 119 -16.61 4.74 0.41
CA GLY A 119 -16.99 5.80 1.33
C GLY A 119 -15.93 5.91 2.44
N ALA A 120 -15.25 7.06 2.51
CA ALA A 120 -14.28 7.39 3.53
C ALA A 120 -14.74 6.90 4.91
N ARG A 121 -14.10 5.85 5.44
CA ARG A 121 -14.18 5.53 6.86
C ARG A 121 -12.96 6.14 7.53
N PRO A 122 -13.12 7.21 8.32
CA PRO A 122 -12.03 7.92 8.99
C PRO A 122 -11.31 7.12 10.09
N ASP A 123 -11.68 5.86 10.29
CA ASP A 123 -11.44 5.05 11.48
C ASP A 123 -11.15 3.56 11.17
N ILE A 124 -10.77 3.21 9.92
CA ILE A 124 -10.32 1.84 9.63
C ILE A 124 -8.88 1.66 10.12
N ASP A 125 -8.71 0.93 11.23
CA ASP A 125 -7.52 0.12 11.47
C ASP A 125 -7.24 -0.65 10.18
N TRP A 126 -6.05 -0.46 9.60
CA TRP A 126 -5.75 -0.94 8.26
C TRP A 126 -6.03 -2.45 8.15
N HIS A 127 -6.50 -2.95 7.00
CA HIS A 127 -6.84 -4.38 6.83
C HIS A 127 -5.76 -5.31 7.39
N ILE A 128 -4.50 -5.05 7.06
CA ILE A 128 -3.34 -5.80 7.55
C ILE A 128 -3.17 -5.70 9.08
N GLU A 129 -3.53 -4.56 9.68
CA GLU A 129 -3.45 -4.35 11.13
C GLU A 129 -4.52 -5.16 11.87
N ARG A 130 -5.72 -5.26 11.29
CA ARG A 130 -6.86 -6.05 11.80
C ARG A 130 -6.68 -7.55 11.62
N CYS A 131 -5.95 -7.98 10.59
CA CYS A 131 -5.68 -9.39 10.35
C CYS A 131 -4.79 -9.99 11.45
N GLY A 132 -5.19 -11.15 11.96
CA GLY A 132 -4.44 -11.98 12.91
C GLY A 132 -3.35 -12.81 12.22
N SER A 133 -3.48 -13.04 10.92
CA SER A 133 -2.53 -13.84 10.14
C SER A 133 -2.25 -13.25 8.75
N ALA A 134 -1.14 -13.67 8.14
CA ALA A 134 -0.83 -13.33 6.76
C ALA A 134 -1.85 -13.95 5.79
N GLU A 135 -2.45 -15.09 6.13
CA GLU A 135 -3.52 -15.74 5.35
C GLU A 135 -4.77 -14.86 5.30
N GLU A 136 -5.16 -14.24 6.41
CA GLU A 136 -6.26 -13.28 6.41
C GLU A 136 -5.92 -11.99 5.65
N ALA A 137 -4.68 -11.51 5.79
CA ALA A 137 -4.23 -10.28 5.13
C ALA A 137 -4.05 -10.45 3.61
N PHE A 138 -3.64 -11.65 3.18
CA PHE A 138 -3.23 -11.98 1.82
C PHE A 138 -3.73 -13.39 1.45
N PRO A 139 -5.04 -13.65 1.37
CA PRO A 139 -5.59 -15.01 1.25
C PRO A 139 -5.03 -15.79 0.06
N ALA A 140 -4.83 -15.13 -1.08
CA ALA A 140 -4.26 -15.75 -2.28
C ALA A 140 -2.73 -15.92 -2.24
N THR A 141 -1.99 -15.06 -1.51
CA THR A 141 -0.54 -14.92 -1.64
C THR A 141 0.25 -15.02 -0.33
N HIS A 142 -0.41 -15.38 0.78
CA HIS A 142 0.24 -15.51 2.10
C HIS A 142 1.40 -16.51 2.12
N LYS A 143 1.43 -17.46 1.17
CA LYS A 143 2.51 -18.44 1.00
C LYS A 143 3.76 -17.85 0.35
N ASP A 144 3.64 -16.71 -0.33
CA ASP A 144 4.79 -16.01 -0.90
C ASP A 144 5.57 -15.30 0.23
N PRO A 145 6.87 -15.60 0.39
CA PRO A 145 7.69 -15.04 1.46
C PRO A 145 7.71 -13.50 1.52
N ARG A 146 7.51 -12.82 0.39
CA ARG A 146 7.49 -11.35 0.32
C ARG A 146 6.28 -10.77 1.06
N PHE A 147 5.11 -11.38 0.88
CA PHE A 147 3.87 -10.96 1.51
C PHE A 147 3.84 -11.35 3.00
N LEU A 148 4.36 -12.53 3.34
CA LEU A 148 4.57 -12.92 4.73
C LEU A 148 5.53 -11.98 5.46
N GLN A 149 6.67 -11.64 4.84
CA GLN A 149 7.61 -10.68 5.41
C GLN A 149 7.02 -9.27 5.52
N CYS A 150 6.20 -8.85 4.55
CA CYS A 150 5.47 -7.59 4.61
C CYS A 150 4.52 -7.58 5.81
N PHE A 151 3.69 -8.62 5.96
CA PHE A 151 2.78 -8.79 7.10
C PHE A 151 3.54 -8.71 8.43
N LEU A 152 4.60 -9.52 8.58
CA LEU A 152 5.39 -9.56 9.82
C LEU A 152 6.07 -8.23 10.12
N ARG A 153 6.61 -7.52 9.12
CA ARG A 153 7.22 -6.20 9.30
C ARG A 153 6.20 -5.16 9.77
N ILE A 154 4.99 -5.17 9.22
CA ILE A 154 3.91 -4.25 9.61
C ILE A 154 3.48 -4.56 11.05
N LYS A 155 3.20 -5.83 11.38
CA LYS A 155 2.80 -6.23 12.75
C LYS A 155 3.90 -5.92 13.77
N ALA A 156 5.17 -6.20 13.47
CA ALA A 156 6.28 -5.92 14.37
C ALA A 156 6.44 -4.43 14.68
N ARG A 157 6.26 -3.55 13.69
CA ARG A 157 6.26 -2.10 13.92
C ARG A 157 5.14 -1.69 14.86
N HIS A 158 3.94 -2.21 14.65
CA HIS A 158 2.77 -1.88 15.47
C HIS A 158 2.94 -2.34 16.92
N VAL A 159 3.50 -3.52 17.16
CA VAL A 159 3.81 -4.00 18.52
C VAL A 159 4.83 -3.09 19.21
N ALA A 160 5.89 -2.68 18.51
CA ALA A 160 6.89 -1.74 19.03
C ALA A 160 6.32 -0.36 19.40
N LEU A 161 5.13 -0.01 18.88
CA LEU A 161 4.44 1.26 19.12
C LEU A 161 3.30 1.14 20.14
N GLY A 162 2.70 -0.04 20.29
CA GLY A 162 1.69 -0.34 21.29
C GLY A 162 2.27 -0.52 22.70
N GLY A 163 3.55 -0.89 22.81
CA GLY A 163 4.23 -1.08 24.09
C GLY A 163 4.63 0.20 24.84
N GLU A 164 4.42 1.40 24.27
CA GLU A 164 4.69 2.69 24.93
C GLU A 164 3.43 3.30 25.59
N ARG A 165 2.30 2.57 25.67
CA ARG A 165 1.04 3.07 26.27
C ARG A 165 0.74 2.56 27.68
N ASP A 166 1.59 1.73 28.26
CA ASP A 166 1.48 1.28 29.66
C ASP A 166 2.77 1.61 30.42
N GLY A 167 2.96 2.89 30.74
CA GLY A 167 4.05 3.41 31.57
C GLY A 167 3.68 4.74 32.22
#